data_AF-A0A8T3XYL8-F1
#
_entry.id   AF-A0A8T3XYL8-F1
#
_cell.length_a   1.000
_cell.length_b   1.000
_cell.length_c   1.000
_cell.angle_alpha   90.00
_cell.angle_beta   90.00
_cell.angle_gamma   90.00
#
_symmetry.space_group_name_H-M   'P 1'
#
loop_
_entity.id
_entity.type
_entity.pdbx_description
1 polymer ?
#
loop_
_entity_poly.entity_id
_entity_poly.type
_entity_poly.pdbx_seq_one_letter_code
_entity_poly.pdbx_strand_id
1 'polypeptide(L)'
;MRKVNLYALKKISAGSRHVLWNWQQSPDNPALARYHLVVVDDKKRKATCERIFQQIQERGFSVDIVRDYVEGKVANSRLKYLLVSFDTSARIDLIDWTKTGKVTRQERELYERKVGSIERYVADSYEYAI
;
A
#
# COMPACT_ATOMS: atom_id res chain seq x y z
N MET A 1 -10.86 33.53 -6.57
CA MET A 1 -9.82 32.69 -5.96
C MET A 1 -10.28 32.26 -4.57
N ARG A 2 -10.68 30.98 -4.39
CA ARG A 2 -11.06 30.47 -3.06
C ARG A 2 -9.79 30.17 -2.26
N LYS A 3 -9.63 30.83 -1.11
CA LYS A 3 -8.60 30.54 -0.12
C LYS A 3 -8.79 29.08 0.33
N VAL A 4 -7.84 28.22 0.03
CA VAL A 4 -7.80 26.87 0.58
C VAL A 4 -7.54 27.03 2.07
N ASN A 5 -8.56 26.75 2.87
CA ASN A 5 -8.47 26.77 4.31
C ASN A 5 -7.56 25.59 4.71
N LEU A 6 -6.34 25.89 5.14
CA LEU A 6 -5.39 24.95 5.74
C LEU A 6 -5.96 24.50 7.09
N TYR A 7 -7.02 23.70 7.04
CA TYR A 7 -7.60 23.09 8.23
C TYR A 7 -6.51 22.31 8.96
N ALA A 8 -6.43 22.54 10.27
CA ALA A 8 -5.46 21.97 11.19
C ALA A 8 -5.25 20.47 10.90
N LEU A 9 -4.10 20.15 10.30
CA LEU A 9 -3.70 18.79 9.98
C LEU A 9 -3.71 17.97 11.27
N LYS A 10 -4.69 17.07 11.40
CA LYS A 10 -4.78 16.15 12.54
C LYS A 10 -3.47 15.37 12.65
N LYS A 11 -2.86 15.42 13.83
CA LYS A 11 -1.60 14.74 14.12
C LYS A 11 -1.80 13.23 13.94
N ILE A 12 -1.22 12.67 12.88
CA ILE A 12 -1.24 11.24 12.58
C ILE A 12 -0.58 10.50 13.76
N SER A 13 -1.32 9.59 14.42
CA SER A 13 -0.92 8.97 15.69
C SER A 13 0.12 7.85 15.46
N ALA A 14 0.83 7.42 16.51
CA ALA A 14 1.78 6.31 16.41
C ALA A 14 1.11 4.96 16.06
N GLY A 15 -0.21 4.83 16.25
CA GLY A 15 -1.03 3.69 15.84
C GLY A 15 -1.38 3.69 14.35
N SER A 16 -1.01 4.73 13.61
CA SER A 16 -1.30 4.90 12.19
C SER A 16 -0.49 4.02 11.25
N ARG A 17 0.31 3.06 11.77
CA ARG A 17 1.06 2.10 10.95
C ARG A 17 0.13 1.07 10.36
N HIS A 18 0.15 0.91 9.05
CA HIS A 18 -0.80 0.03 8.37
C HIS A 18 -0.28 -0.44 7.01
N VAL A 19 -0.98 -1.41 6.44
CA VAL A 19 -0.83 -1.85 5.06
C VAL A 19 -2.12 -1.53 4.32
N LEU A 20 -2.02 -0.75 3.25
CA LEU A 20 -3.08 -0.60 2.27
C LEU A 20 -2.80 -1.53 1.13
N TRP A 21 -3.84 -2.18 0.63
CA TRP A 21 -3.69 -3.00 -0.56
C TRP A 21 -4.90 -2.88 -1.47
N ASN A 22 -4.65 -3.17 -2.74
CA ASN A 22 -5.69 -3.44 -3.72
C ASN A 22 -5.15 -4.38 -4.77
N TRP A 23 -6.03 -4.92 -5.60
CA TRP A 23 -5.63 -5.70 -6.76
C TRP A 23 -6.51 -5.38 -7.96
N GLN A 24 -5.98 -5.66 -9.13
CA GLN A 24 -6.69 -5.60 -10.40
C GLN A 24 -6.16 -6.71 -11.30
N GLN A 25 -6.88 -7.03 -12.38
CA GLN A 25 -6.32 -7.84 -13.45
C GLN A 25 -5.04 -7.17 -13.96
N SER A 26 -3.95 -7.92 -14.13
CA SER A 26 -2.73 -7.36 -14.72
C SER A 26 -3.03 -6.90 -16.15
N PRO A 27 -2.70 -5.64 -16.49
CA PRO A 27 -2.95 -5.10 -17.84
C PRO A 27 -2.07 -5.77 -18.90
N ASP A 28 -0.92 -6.32 -18.47
CA ASP A 28 0.08 -6.91 -19.35
C ASP A 28 -0.08 -8.44 -19.46
N ASN A 29 -0.79 -9.07 -18.51
CA ASN A 29 -1.04 -10.51 -18.50
C ASN A 29 -2.43 -10.86 -17.93
N PRO A 30 -3.38 -11.33 -18.75
CA PRO A 30 -4.73 -11.68 -18.31
C PRO A 30 -4.80 -12.92 -17.40
N ALA A 31 -3.71 -13.67 -17.22
CA ALA A 31 -3.64 -14.78 -16.26
C ALA A 31 -3.19 -14.36 -14.85
N LEU A 32 -2.73 -13.12 -14.66
CA LEU A 32 -2.14 -12.66 -13.39
C LEU A 32 -2.94 -11.50 -12.78
N ALA A 33 -3.03 -11.45 -11.45
CA ALA A 33 -3.51 -10.28 -10.74
C ALA A 33 -2.33 -9.36 -10.41
N ARG A 34 -2.48 -8.06 -10.68
CA ARG A 34 -1.59 -7.01 -10.21
C ARG A 34 -2.04 -6.53 -8.85
N TYR A 35 -1.21 -6.76 -7.85
CA TYR A 35 -1.39 -6.23 -6.50
C TYR A 35 -0.63 -4.92 -6.34
N HIS A 36 -1.25 -3.98 -5.63
CA HIS A 36 -0.64 -2.74 -5.18
C HIS A 36 -0.62 -2.75 -3.66
N LEU A 37 0.55 -2.55 -3.06
CA LEU A 37 0.70 -2.46 -1.61
C LEU A 37 1.34 -1.13 -1.24
N VAL A 38 0.76 -0.46 -0.25
CA VAL A 38 1.38 0.67 0.44
C VAL A 38 1.58 0.30 1.89
N VAL A 39 2.84 0.17 2.31
CA VAL A 39 3.20 -0.05 3.70
C VAL A 39 3.56 1.28 4.33
N VAL A 40 2.76 1.75 5.28
CA VAL A 40 3.05 2.97 6.03
C VAL A 40 3.63 2.60 7.39
N ASP A 41 4.92 2.88 7.57
CA ASP A 41 5.67 2.61 8.80
C ASP A 41 6.93 3.49 8.83
N ASP A 42 7.44 3.81 10.02
CA ASP A 42 8.75 4.47 10.17
C ASP A 42 9.92 3.49 10.00
N LYS A 43 9.68 2.18 10.20
CA LYS A 43 10.69 1.11 10.08
C LYS A 43 10.15 -0.15 9.43
N LYS A 44 11.05 -1.08 9.03
CA LYS A 44 10.71 -2.44 8.56
C LYS A 44 9.65 -2.54 7.44
N ARG A 45 9.50 -1.51 6.60
CA ARG A 45 8.54 -1.51 5.48
C ARG A 45 8.86 -2.61 4.48
N LYS A 46 10.11 -2.69 4.04
CA LYS A 46 10.58 -3.72 3.09
C LYS A 46 10.37 -5.13 3.62
N ALA A 47 10.75 -5.38 4.87
CA ALA A 47 10.52 -6.65 5.55
C ALA A 47 9.02 -7.04 5.65
N THR A 48 8.12 -6.04 5.68
CA THR A 48 6.66 -6.31 5.63
C THR A 48 6.25 -6.82 4.25
N CYS A 49 6.76 -6.19 3.17
CA CYS A 49 6.52 -6.66 1.80
C CYS A 49 7.15 -8.04 1.55
N GLU A 50 8.40 -8.24 1.95
CA GLU A 50 9.12 -9.51 1.79
C GLU A 50 8.37 -10.66 2.48
N ARG A 51 7.76 -10.41 3.64
CA ARG A 51 6.92 -11.42 4.31
C ARG A 51 5.64 -11.75 3.55
N ILE A 52 5.07 -10.79 2.82
CA ILE A 52 3.92 -11.07 1.94
C ILE A 52 4.38 -11.90 0.74
N PHE A 53 5.52 -11.56 0.14
CA PHE A 53 6.08 -12.30 -0.99
C PHE A 53 6.45 -13.73 -0.61
N GLN A 54 7.07 -13.90 0.55
CA GLN A 54 7.40 -15.21 1.10
C GLN A 54 6.15 -16.09 1.25
N GLN A 55 5.04 -15.54 1.77
CA GLN A 55 3.78 -16.30 1.89
C GLN A 55 3.24 -16.77 0.54
N ILE A 56 3.40 -15.96 -0.51
CA ILE A 56 2.97 -16.28 -1.87
C ILE A 56 3.87 -17.38 -2.45
N GLN A 57 5.19 -17.24 -2.30
CA GLN A 57 6.19 -18.18 -2.79
C GLN A 57 6.13 -19.54 -2.06
N GLU A 58 5.92 -19.55 -0.74
CA GLU A 58 5.74 -20.78 0.06
C GLU A 58 4.53 -21.60 -0.38
N ARG A 59 3.55 -20.98 -1.06
CA ARG A 59 2.39 -21.63 -1.65
C ARG A 59 2.58 -22.02 -3.12
N GLY A 60 3.79 -21.84 -3.67
CA GLY A 60 4.15 -22.24 -5.03
C GLY A 60 3.83 -21.22 -6.12
N PHE A 61 3.51 -19.97 -5.77
CA PHE A 61 3.21 -18.92 -6.74
C PHE A 61 4.41 -18.01 -6.98
N SER A 62 4.57 -17.54 -8.22
CA SER A 62 5.57 -16.52 -8.55
C SER A 62 5.13 -15.13 -8.08
N VAL A 63 6.12 -14.25 -7.87
CA VAL A 63 5.91 -12.82 -7.60
C VAL A 63 6.79 -12.06 -8.57
N ASP A 64 6.15 -11.40 -9.53
CA ASP A 64 6.84 -10.62 -10.55
C ASP A 64 6.73 -9.13 -10.20
N ILE A 65 7.83 -8.52 -9.76
CA ILE A 65 7.83 -7.12 -9.32
C ILE A 65 7.64 -6.20 -10.54
N VAL A 66 6.55 -5.44 -10.53
CA VAL A 66 6.21 -4.46 -11.57
C VAL A 66 6.74 -3.07 -11.19
N ARG A 67 6.58 -2.71 -9.92
CA ARG A 67 7.07 -1.46 -9.36
C ARG A 67 7.89 -1.75 -8.12
N ASP A 68 9.19 -1.53 -8.23
CA ASP A 68 10.12 -1.79 -7.16
C ASP A 68 10.15 -0.64 -6.15
N TYR A 69 9.66 -0.93 -4.94
CA TYR A 69 9.90 -0.18 -3.70
C TYR A 69 10.02 1.36 -3.80
N VAL A 70 8.96 2.03 -4.24
CA VAL A 70 8.88 3.49 -4.27
C VAL A 70 8.63 4.02 -2.87
N GLU A 71 9.60 4.75 -2.31
CA GLU A 71 9.50 5.35 -0.98
C GLU A 71 9.04 6.81 -1.01
N GLY A 72 8.32 7.23 0.02
CA GLY A 72 8.04 8.63 0.26
C GLY A 72 7.73 8.92 1.73
N LYS A 73 7.59 10.20 2.05
CA LYS A 73 7.26 10.66 3.41
C LYS A 73 5.77 10.97 3.50
N VAL A 74 5.12 10.51 4.57
CA VAL A 74 3.73 10.90 4.84
C VAL A 74 3.73 12.37 5.27
N ALA A 75 2.89 13.18 4.61
CA ALA A 75 2.82 14.60 4.89
C ALA A 75 2.55 14.86 6.38
N ASN A 76 3.26 15.84 6.94
CA ASN A 76 3.09 16.28 8.34
C ASN A 76 3.28 15.17 9.39
N SER A 77 4.06 14.15 9.05
CA SER A 77 4.32 12.97 9.88
C SER A 77 5.80 12.58 9.85
N ARG A 78 6.22 11.76 10.84
CA ARG A 78 7.52 11.07 10.82
C ARG A 78 7.46 9.75 10.03
N LEU A 79 6.26 9.29 9.70
CA LEU A 79 6.05 8.05 8.95
C LEU A 79 6.52 8.21 7.51
N LYS A 80 6.94 7.08 6.95
CA LYS A 80 7.22 6.92 5.53
C LYS A 80 6.27 5.88 4.97
N TYR A 81 6.08 5.92 3.67
CA TYR A 81 5.41 4.85 2.95
C TYR A 81 6.37 4.15 2.01
N LEU A 82 6.06 2.90 1.72
CA LEU A 82 6.71 2.08 0.70
C LEU A 82 5.62 1.52 -0.20
N LEU A 83 5.60 1.97 -1.45
CA LEU A 83 4.72 1.45 -2.48
C LEU A 83 5.45 0.36 -3.25
N VAL A 84 4.80 -0.79 -3.40
CA VAL A 84 5.25 -1.87 -4.28
C VAL A 84 4.08 -2.36 -5.11
N SER A 85 4.34 -2.74 -6.35
CA SER A 85 3.35 -3.40 -7.20
C SER A 85 3.96 -4.65 -7.79
N PHE A 86 3.20 -5.73 -7.82
CA PHE A 86 3.66 -7.02 -8.30
C PHE A 86 2.52 -7.80 -8.91
N ASP A 87 2.87 -8.63 -9.88
CA ASP A 87 1.95 -9.55 -10.52
C ASP A 87 2.14 -10.94 -9.92
N THR A 88 1.02 -11.64 -9.69
CA THR A 88 1.01 -13.03 -9.24
C THR A 88 -0.31 -13.70 -9.64
N SER A 89 -0.29 -15.00 -9.84
CA SER A 89 -1.51 -15.82 -9.99
C SER A 89 -2.11 -16.22 -8.64
N ALA A 90 -1.46 -15.88 -7.52
CA ALA A 90 -1.99 -16.14 -6.19
C ALA A 90 -3.30 -15.38 -5.95
N ARG A 91 -4.31 -16.12 -5.49
CA ARG A 91 -5.56 -15.53 -5.03
C ARG A 91 -5.36 -14.83 -3.68
N ILE A 92 -6.22 -13.85 -3.42
CA ILE A 92 -6.06 -12.98 -2.27
C ILE A 92 -6.28 -13.66 -0.91
N ASP A 93 -7.15 -14.67 -0.88
CA ASP A 93 -7.42 -15.51 0.30
C ASP A 93 -6.21 -16.36 0.71
N LEU A 94 -5.16 -16.39 -0.12
CA LEU A 94 -3.91 -17.05 0.19
C LEU A 94 -2.93 -16.15 0.97
N ILE A 95 -3.17 -14.85 1.03
CA ILE A 95 -2.32 -13.92 1.78
C ILE A 95 -2.89 -13.78 3.19
N ASP A 96 -2.14 -14.24 4.20
CA ASP A 96 -2.50 -14.00 5.59
C ASP A 96 -1.99 -12.61 6.01
N TRP A 97 -2.89 -11.64 5.86
CA TRP A 97 -2.64 -10.24 6.21
C TRP A 97 -2.33 -10.03 7.70
N THR A 98 -2.73 -10.95 8.59
CA THR A 98 -2.44 -10.83 10.03
C THR A 98 -0.94 -11.00 10.31
N LYS A 99 -0.22 -11.76 9.48
CA LYS A 99 1.24 -11.95 9.58
C LYS A 99 2.06 -10.69 9.28
N THR A 100 1.44 -9.65 8.73
CA THR A 100 2.08 -8.33 8.57
C THR A 100 2.35 -7.66 9.93
N GLY A 101 1.63 -8.07 10.99
CA GLY A 101 1.70 -7.44 12.32
C GLY A 101 1.18 -6.00 12.32
N LYS A 102 0.37 -5.62 11.32
CA LYS A 102 -0.16 -4.28 11.11
C LYS A 102 -1.64 -4.33 10.82
N VAL A 103 -2.33 -3.23 11.12
CA VAL A 103 -3.69 -3.00 10.60
C VAL A 103 -3.60 -3.04 9.09
N THR A 104 -4.42 -3.88 8.47
CA THR A 104 -4.43 -4.06 7.03
C THR A 104 -5.82 -3.76 6.50
N ARG A 105 -5.93 -2.91 5.48
CA ARG A 105 -7.20 -2.57 4.84
C ARG A 105 -7.09 -2.64 3.32
N GLN A 106 -8.13 -3.19 2.70
CA GLN A 106 -8.31 -3.02 1.26
C GLN A 106 -8.70 -1.57 0.99
N GLU A 107 -8.06 -0.95 0.01
CA GLU A 107 -8.41 0.39 -0.41
C GLU A 107 -8.77 0.40 -1.89
N ARG A 108 -10.02 0.75 -2.19
CA ARG A 108 -10.60 0.56 -3.53
C ARG A 108 -9.99 1.49 -4.56
N GLU A 109 -9.32 2.55 -4.15
CA GLU A 109 -8.74 3.54 -5.07
C GLU A 109 -7.23 3.40 -5.24
N LEU A 110 -6.60 2.38 -4.64
CA LEU A 110 -5.16 2.17 -4.75
C LEU A 110 -4.84 1.51 -6.10
N TYR A 111 -4.50 2.33 -7.08
CA TYR A 111 -4.11 1.89 -8.42
C TYR A 111 -2.94 2.73 -8.94
N GLU A 112 -2.18 2.21 -9.90
CA GLU A 112 -1.08 2.97 -10.52
C GLU A 112 -1.52 4.23 -11.29
N ARG A 113 -2.80 4.33 -11.70
CA ARG A 113 -3.25 5.29 -12.73
C ARG A 113 -4.46 6.16 -12.36
N LYS A 114 -4.65 6.52 -11.08
CA LYS A 114 -5.64 7.56 -10.70
C LYS A 114 -4.99 8.94 -10.52
N VAL A 115 -5.77 9.99 -10.80
CA VAL A 115 -5.36 11.41 -10.79
C VAL A 115 -4.94 11.85 -9.39
N GLY A 116 -3.64 12.10 -9.20
CA GLY A 116 -3.07 12.56 -7.92
C GLY A 116 -1.70 11.93 -7.68
N SER A 117 -0.88 12.54 -6.82
CA SER A 117 0.39 11.94 -6.43
C SER A 117 0.16 10.88 -5.34
N ILE A 118 1.01 9.85 -5.28
CA ILE A 118 0.92 8.79 -4.26
C ILE A 118 1.07 9.40 -2.86
N GLU A 119 1.87 10.45 -2.72
CA GLU A 119 2.01 11.22 -1.47
C GLU A 119 0.67 11.82 -1.03
N ARG A 120 -0.09 12.38 -1.98
CA ARG A 120 -1.42 12.93 -1.73
C ARG A 120 -2.40 11.83 -1.35
N TYR A 121 -2.37 10.71 -2.06
CA TYR A 121 -3.19 9.55 -1.74
C TYR A 121 -2.92 8.99 -0.34
N VAL A 122 -1.64 8.85 0.04
CA VAL A 122 -1.24 8.40 1.37
C VAL A 122 -1.69 9.40 2.43
N ALA A 123 -1.60 10.70 2.17
CA ALA A 123 -2.10 11.73 3.07
C ALA A 123 -3.64 11.68 3.21
N ASP A 124 -4.37 11.61 2.10
CA ASP A 124 -5.84 11.57 2.05
C ASP A 124 -6.40 10.32 2.76
N SER A 125 -5.68 9.19 2.70
CA SER A 125 -6.07 7.95 3.39
C SER A 125 -6.14 8.07 4.92
N TYR A 126 -5.58 9.13 5.50
CA TYR A 126 -5.70 9.48 6.91
C TYR A 126 -6.81 10.51 7.19
N GLU A 127 -7.22 11.29 6.19
CA GLU A 127 -8.30 12.28 6.34
C GLU A 127 -9.68 11.61 6.40
N TYR A 128 -9.87 10.47 5.71
CA TYR A 128 -11.13 9.72 5.66
C TYR A 128 -11.25 8.57 6.68
N ALA A 129 -10.28 8.40 7.57
CA ALA A 129 -10.35 7.42 8.65
C ALA A 129 -11.07 8.02 9.88
N ILE A 130 -12.36 8.36 9.73
CA ILE A 130 -13.28 8.74 10.82
C ILE A 130 -14.67 8.23 10.50
#